data_AF-C5LQ19-F1
#
_entry.id   AF-C5LQ19-F1
#
_cell.length_a   1.000
_cell.length_b   1.000
_cell.length_c   1.000
_cell.angle_alpha   90.00
_cell.angle_beta   90.00
_cell.angle_gamma   90.00
#
_symmetry.space_group_name_H-M   'P 1'
#
loop_
_entity.id
_entity.type
_entity.pdbx_description
1 polymer ?
#
loop_
_entity_poly.entity_id
_entity_poly.type
_entity_poly.pdbx_seq_one_letter_code
_entity_poly.pdbx_strand_id
1 'polypeptide(L)'
;ALSIFGDHQDVMAVRQTGFAMIDADTVQECHDMALVSHLATLRARVPFVSFFDGFRLSHCIQKVDTLPYNQMRRMIDMKALNAHRARALNPTRPYVRGTNENPDVYFQQFEASNAFYDKTPQIVKEEMDRVGAVTGRHYDLFQWSGPKDAEAAIVILGSGASVVEESLPYVNAQ
;
A
#
# COMPACT_ATOMS: atom_id res chain seq x y z
N ALA A 1 -3.69 -27.05 10.01
CA ALA A 1 -2.23 -27.30 10.11
C ALA A 1 -1.55 -25.98 10.49
N LEU A 2 -0.40 -26.02 11.17
CA LEU A 2 0.39 -24.84 11.51
C LEU A 2 1.53 -24.68 10.49
N SER A 3 1.71 -23.48 9.95
CA SER A 3 2.87 -23.09 9.14
C SER A 3 3.36 -21.73 9.59
N ILE A 4 4.69 -21.56 9.65
CA ILE A 4 5.33 -20.26 9.89
C ILE A 4 5.76 -19.60 8.57
N PHE A 5 5.73 -20.34 7.47
CA PHE A 5 6.20 -19.88 6.17
C PHE A 5 5.18 -18.95 5.51
N GLY A 6 5.67 -18.04 4.66
CA GLY A 6 4.85 -17.00 4.05
C GLY A 6 3.93 -17.53 2.96
N ASP A 7 2.68 -17.12 3.06
CA ASP A 7 1.67 -17.09 2.01
C ASP A 7 0.74 -15.89 2.27
N HIS A 8 -0.33 -15.71 1.49
CA HIS A 8 -1.26 -14.58 1.68
C HIS A 8 -2.50 -14.93 2.52
N GLN A 9 -2.53 -16.07 3.22
CA GLN A 9 -3.74 -16.48 3.97
C GLN A 9 -4.13 -15.45 5.05
N ASP A 10 -3.15 -14.90 5.75
CA ASP A 10 -3.32 -13.92 6.82
C ASP A 10 -3.77 -12.55 6.29
N VAL A 11 -3.10 -12.05 5.26
CA VAL A 11 -3.40 -10.78 4.61
C VAL A 11 -4.78 -10.82 3.94
N MET A 12 -5.14 -11.93 3.31
CA MET A 12 -6.47 -12.11 2.71
C MET A 12 -7.57 -12.27 3.76
N ALA A 13 -7.26 -12.69 4.99
CA ALA A 13 -8.23 -12.75 6.09
C ALA A 13 -8.66 -11.36 6.60
N VAL A 14 -7.87 -10.31 6.34
CA VAL A 14 -8.15 -8.94 6.78
C VAL A 14 -8.61 -8.00 5.65
N ARG A 15 -8.83 -8.51 4.42
CA ARG A 15 -9.18 -7.67 3.25
C ARG A 15 -10.48 -6.86 3.41
N GLN A 16 -11.43 -7.37 4.20
CA GLN A 16 -12.72 -6.73 4.45
C GLN A 16 -12.70 -5.70 5.59
N THR A 17 -11.55 -5.46 6.22
CA THR A 17 -11.44 -4.56 7.39
C THR A 17 -11.50 -3.07 7.05
N GLY A 18 -11.47 -2.72 5.75
CA GLY A 18 -11.37 -1.34 5.29
C GLY A 18 -9.95 -0.78 5.27
N PHE A 19 -8.92 -1.61 5.46
CA PHE A 19 -7.55 -1.19 5.22
C PHE A 19 -7.26 -1.18 3.72
N ALA A 20 -6.54 -0.15 3.26
CA ALA A 20 -5.86 -0.23 1.98
C ALA A 20 -4.73 -1.27 2.09
N MET A 21 -4.49 -2.03 1.03
CA MET A 21 -3.52 -3.11 1.02
C MET A 21 -2.54 -2.86 -0.12
N ILE A 22 -1.26 -2.86 0.19
CA ILE A 22 -0.18 -2.63 -0.78
C ILE A 22 0.90 -3.67 -0.57
N ASP A 23 1.18 -4.37 -1.65
CA ASP A 23 2.14 -5.46 -1.72
C ASP A 23 3.49 -4.94 -2.22
N ALA A 24 4.55 -5.68 -1.91
CA ALA A 24 5.88 -5.48 -2.48
C ALA A 24 6.43 -6.82 -2.96
N ASP A 25 6.94 -6.86 -4.18
CA ASP A 25 7.38 -8.11 -4.82
C ASP A 25 8.90 -8.40 -4.68
N THR A 26 9.69 -7.39 -4.30
CA THR A 26 11.13 -7.45 -4.11
C THR A 26 11.56 -6.76 -2.81
N VAL A 27 12.79 -7.03 -2.33
CA VAL A 27 13.31 -6.38 -1.11
C VAL A 27 13.46 -4.87 -1.30
N GLN A 28 13.74 -4.42 -2.53
CA GLN A 28 13.76 -2.99 -2.86
C GLN A 28 12.37 -2.38 -2.74
N GLU A 29 11.35 -3.03 -3.28
CA GLU A 29 9.97 -2.58 -3.17
C GLU A 29 9.46 -2.58 -1.73
N CYS A 30 9.91 -3.48 -0.87
CA CYS A 30 9.54 -3.45 0.55
C CYS A 30 9.86 -2.09 1.19
N HIS A 31 11.01 -1.49 0.85
CA HIS A 31 11.37 -0.15 1.32
C HIS A 31 10.47 0.93 0.69
N ASP A 32 10.27 0.88 -0.62
CA ASP A 32 9.59 1.93 -1.35
C ASP A 32 8.07 1.93 -1.08
N MET A 33 7.43 0.77 -1.07
CA MET A 33 6.01 0.60 -0.76
C MET A 33 5.68 0.92 0.71
N ALA A 34 6.61 0.65 1.64
CA ALA A 34 6.46 1.11 3.02
C ALA A 34 6.44 2.65 3.10
N LEU A 35 7.33 3.33 2.36
CA LEU A 35 7.34 4.80 2.28
C LEU A 35 6.05 5.33 1.64
N VAL A 36 5.62 4.77 0.51
CA VAL A 36 4.35 5.11 -0.15
C VAL A 36 3.18 4.97 0.83
N SER A 37 3.10 3.85 1.56
CA SER A 37 2.04 3.59 2.54
C SER A 37 1.96 4.67 3.63
N HIS A 38 3.12 5.04 4.19
CA HIS A 38 3.21 6.05 5.23
C HIS A 38 2.84 7.46 4.75
N LEU A 39 3.18 7.81 3.51
CA LEU A 39 2.81 9.10 2.92
C LEU A 39 1.33 9.14 2.54
N ALA A 40 0.84 8.08 1.89
CA ALA A 40 -0.52 7.97 1.40
C ALA A 40 -1.54 7.96 2.55
N THR A 41 -1.29 7.20 3.63
CA THR A 41 -2.24 7.10 4.75
C THR A 41 -2.53 8.44 5.42
N LEU A 42 -1.55 9.36 5.48
CA LEU A 42 -1.74 10.70 6.05
C LEU A 42 -2.74 11.52 5.23
N ARG A 43 -2.63 11.45 3.90
CA ARG A 43 -3.48 12.19 2.95
C ARG A 43 -4.85 11.54 2.78
N ALA A 44 -4.87 10.23 2.54
CA ALA A 44 -6.09 9.45 2.30
C ALA A 44 -6.96 9.33 3.56
N ARG A 45 -6.34 9.34 4.75
CA ARG A 45 -6.99 9.01 6.04
C ARG A 45 -7.55 7.59 6.10
N VAL A 46 -7.13 6.72 5.18
CA VAL A 46 -7.37 5.28 5.18
C VAL A 46 -6.12 4.60 5.74
N PRO A 47 -6.23 3.64 6.68
CA PRO A 47 -5.08 2.90 7.19
C PRO A 47 -4.56 1.89 6.14
N PHE A 48 -3.26 1.60 6.18
CA PHE A 48 -2.61 0.72 5.20
C PHE A 48 -2.05 -0.55 5.85
N VAL A 49 -2.25 -1.69 5.22
CA VAL A 49 -1.45 -2.91 5.39
C VAL A 49 -0.43 -2.91 4.26
N SER A 50 0.82 -2.62 4.60
CA SER A 50 1.97 -2.86 3.71
C SER A 50 2.53 -4.23 4.03
N PHE A 51 2.52 -5.12 3.04
CA PHE A 51 2.92 -6.52 3.23
C PHE A 51 3.85 -7.00 2.12
N PHE A 52 4.53 -8.11 2.39
CA PHE A 52 5.46 -8.79 1.51
C PHE A 52 5.63 -10.24 1.99
N ASP A 53 6.05 -11.13 1.10
CA ASP A 53 6.07 -12.57 1.38
C ASP A 53 7.04 -12.95 2.52
N GLY A 54 6.49 -13.65 3.52
CA GLY A 54 7.25 -14.18 4.65
C GLY A 54 8.32 -15.19 4.22
N PHE A 55 9.51 -15.09 4.80
CA PHE A 55 10.76 -15.78 4.42
C PHE A 55 11.27 -15.42 3.02
N ARG A 56 10.44 -15.51 1.98
CA ARG A 56 10.87 -15.32 0.59
C ARG A 56 11.39 -13.91 0.34
N LEU A 57 10.76 -12.89 0.93
CA LEU A 57 11.25 -11.52 0.92
C LEU A 57 11.74 -11.06 2.29
N SER A 58 11.02 -11.41 3.36
CA SER A 58 11.34 -10.90 4.71
C SER A 58 12.72 -11.31 5.23
N HIS A 59 13.29 -12.42 4.73
CA HIS A 59 14.61 -12.92 5.10
C HIS A 59 15.58 -12.97 3.91
N CYS A 60 15.22 -12.35 2.78
CA CYS A 60 16.10 -12.26 1.63
C CYS A 60 17.09 -11.11 1.82
N ILE A 61 18.38 -11.39 1.65
CA ILE A 61 19.43 -10.37 1.70
C ILE A 61 19.71 -9.91 0.27
N GLN A 62 19.36 -8.66 -0.02
CA GLN A 62 19.68 -8.00 -1.28
C GLN A 62 20.34 -6.65 -1.02
N LYS A 63 21.22 -6.24 -1.92
CA LYS A 63 21.74 -4.87 -1.92
C LYS A 63 20.63 -3.95 -2.43
N VAL A 64 20.15 -3.07 -1.56
CA VAL A 64 19.08 -2.11 -1.86
C VAL A 64 19.56 -0.67 -1.77
N ASP A 65 18.85 0.21 -2.47
CA ASP A 65 19.02 1.65 -2.40
C ASP A 65 17.96 2.25 -1.47
N THR A 66 18.40 2.74 -0.31
CA THR A 66 17.52 3.28 0.74
C THR A 66 17.51 4.79 0.74
N LEU A 67 16.37 5.36 1.10
CA LEU A 67 16.22 6.81 1.16
C LEU A 67 16.64 7.33 2.55
N PRO A 68 17.51 8.33 2.67
CA PRO A 68 17.85 8.89 3.97
C PRO A 68 16.64 9.62 4.59
N TYR A 69 16.51 9.53 5.92
CA TYR A 69 15.34 10.06 6.64
C TYR A 69 15.11 11.57 6.46
N ASN A 70 16.17 12.33 6.21
CA ASN A 70 16.05 13.76 5.92
C ASN A 70 15.29 14.04 4.61
N GLN A 71 15.42 13.17 3.61
CA GLN A 71 14.66 13.22 2.36
C GLN A 71 13.23 12.75 2.58
N MET A 72 13.04 11.60 3.26
CA MET A 72 11.70 11.13 3.64
C MET A 72 10.89 12.20 4.39
N ARG A 73 11.53 12.90 5.33
CA ARG A 73 10.90 13.99 6.10
C ARG A 73 10.40 15.13 5.22
N ARG A 74 11.10 15.45 4.12
CA ARG A 74 10.68 16.50 3.17
C ARG A 74 9.47 16.09 2.34
N MET A 75 9.19 14.78 2.24
CA MET A 75 8.04 14.26 1.50
C MET A 75 6.74 14.28 2.30
N ILE A 76 6.81 14.44 3.63
CA ILE A 76 5.63 14.45 4.50
C ILE A 76 4.74 15.66 4.19
N ASP A 77 3.45 15.41 3.93
CA ASP A 77 2.44 16.46 3.87
C ASP A 77 2.17 17.02 5.28
N MET A 78 2.81 18.15 5.58
CA MET A 78 2.68 18.83 6.87
C MET A 78 1.26 19.32 7.15
N LYS A 79 0.46 19.62 6.12
CA LYS A 79 -0.94 20.02 6.29
C LYS A 79 -1.77 18.81 6.72
N ALA A 80 -1.60 17.66 6.07
CA ALA A 80 -2.27 16.41 6.45
C ALA A 80 -1.87 15.95 7.86
N LEU A 81 -0.57 16.03 8.20
CA LEU A 81 -0.06 15.71 9.54
C LEU A 81 -0.66 16.62 10.62
N ASN A 82 -0.68 17.93 10.39
CA ASN A 82 -1.26 18.89 11.34
C ASN A 82 -2.77 18.67 11.48
N ALA A 83 -3.48 18.34 10.40
CA ALA A 83 -4.89 17.99 10.44
C ALA A 83 -5.14 16.69 11.24
N HIS A 84 -4.26 15.69 11.13
CA HIS A 84 -4.30 14.48 11.97
C HIS A 84 -4.16 14.83 13.45
N ARG A 85 -3.15 15.62 13.81
CA ARG A 85 -2.96 16.11 15.19
C ARG A 85 -4.17 16.90 15.69
N ALA A 86 -4.80 17.69 14.82
CA ALA A 86 -5.99 18.45 15.18
C ALA A 86 -7.21 17.57 15.53
N ARG A 87 -7.22 16.30 15.10
CA ARG A 87 -8.28 15.34 15.45
C ARG A 87 -7.94 14.45 16.65
N ALA A 88 -6.79 14.65 17.30
CA ALA A 88 -6.45 13.90 18.50
C ALA A 88 -7.44 14.18 19.65
N LEU A 89 -7.67 13.18 20.50
CA LEU A 89 -8.40 13.39 21.74
C LEU A 89 -7.58 14.31 22.65
N ASN A 90 -8.15 15.44 23.03
CA ASN A 90 -7.50 16.43 23.87
C ASN A 90 -8.52 17.05 24.84
N PRO A 91 -8.29 17.04 26.16
CA PRO A 91 -9.21 17.65 27.13
C PRO A 91 -9.51 19.14 26.88
N THR A 92 -8.60 19.88 26.25
CA THR A 92 -8.80 21.32 25.94
C THR A 92 -9.65 21.55 24.67
N ARG A 93 -9.88 20.51 23.86
CA ARG A 93 -10.79 20.51 22.71
C ARG A 93 -11.50 19.15 22.62
N PRO A 94 -12.45 18.87 23.52
CA PRO A 94 -13.06 17.55 23.63
C PRO A 94 -14.06 17.29 22.51
N TYR A 95 -14.20 16.03 22.13
CA TYR A 95 -15.26 15.51 21.28
C TYR A 95 -15.47 14.01 21.58
N VAL A 96 -16.58 13.43 21.13
CA VAL A 96 -16.91 12.01 21.34
C VAL A 96 -16.69 11.23 20.05
N ARG A 97 -16.22 9.97 20.15
CA ARG A 97 -16.08 9.01 19.05
C ARG A 97 -16.41 7.60 19.55
N GLY A 98 -16.90 6.73 18.67
CA GLY A 98 -17.29 5.36 19.04
C GLY A 98 -18.63 5.30 19.78
N THR A 99 -19.61 6.07 19.30
CA THR A 99 -20.99 6.07 19.79
C THR A 99 -21.70 4.75 19.50
N ASN A 100 -22.75 4.47 20.27
CA ASN A 100 -23.72 3.42 19.93
C ASN A 100 -24.82 4.03 19.06
N GLU A 101 -25.18 3.37 17.97
CA GLU A 101 -26.03 3.92 16.92
C GLU A 101 -27.13 2.95 16.53
N ASN A 102 -28.32 3.50 16.36
CA ASN A 102 -29.49 2.73 15.96
C ASN A 102 -29.55 2.59 14.42
N PRO A 103 -30.41 1.69 13.89
CA PRO A 103 -30.54 1.46 12.45
C PRO A 103 -30.99 2.68 11.63
N ASP A 104 -31.51 3.73 12.28
CA ASP A 104 -31.97 4.97 11.65
C ASP A 104 -30.83 5.82 11.07
N VAL A 105 -29.61 5.70 11.60
CA VAL A 105 -28.43 6.45 11.13
C VAL A 105 -27.21 5.60 10.79
N TYR A 106 -27.12 4.38 11.31
CA TYR A 106 -25.93 3.53 11.18
C TYR A 106 -25.48 3.35 9.73
N PHE A 107 -26.39 3.03 8.82
CA PHE A 107 -26.04 2.77 7.42
C PHE A 107 -25.48 4.03 6.74
N GLN A 108 -26.12 5.18 6.94
CA GLN A 108 -25.71 6.46 6.36
C GLN A 108 -24.31 6.87 6.86
N GLN A 109 -23.98 6.57 8.12
CA GLN A 109 -22.65 6.85 8.66
C GLN A 109 -21.55 5.99 8.05
N PHE A 110 -21.82 4.71 7.75
CA PHE A 110 -20.86 3.85 7.06
C PHE A 110 -20.55 4.37 5.65
N GLU A 111 -21.59 4.69 4.87
CA GLU A 111 -21.46 5.22 3.50
C GLU A 111 -20.83 6.62 3.46
N ALA A 112 -20.87 7.38 4.56
CA ALA A 112 -20.19 8.68 4.65
C ALA A 112 -18.66 8.57 4.49
N SER A 113 -18.08 7.38 4.66
CA SER A 113 -16.65 7.13 4.48
C SER A 113 -16.21 6.92 3.03
N ASN A 114 -17.14 6.67 2.10
CA ASN A 114 -16.83 6.30 0.70
C ASN A 114 -15.92 7.30 0.00
N ALA A 115 -16.15 8.60 0.23
CA ALA A 115 -15.35 9.66 -0.38
C ALA A 115 -13.85 9.63 -0.01
N PHE A 116 -13.47 8.95 1.08
CA PHE A 116 -12.06 8.71 1.41
C PHE A 116 -11.49 7.54 0.61
N TYR A 117 -12.24 6.46 0.46
CA TYR A 117 -11.85 5.29 -0.32
C TYR A 117 -11.75 5.62 -1.81
N ASP A 118 -12.72 6.35 -2.38
CA ASP A 118 -12.73 6.75 -3.79
C ASP A 118 -11.49 7.55 -4.18
N LYS A 119 -10.94 8.34 -3.26
CA LYS A 119 -9.73 9.15 -3.47
C LYS A 119 -8.44 8.39 -3.21
N THR A 120 -8.49 7.25 -2.52
CA THR A 120 -7.30 6.53 -2.08
C THR A 120 -6.43 6.04 -3.25
N PRO A 121 -6.99 5.44 -4.34
CA PRO A 121 -6.19 5.02 -5.48
C PRO A 121 -5.39 6.16 -6.11
N GLN A 122 -6.03 7.31 -6.33
CA GLN A 122 -5.35 8.49 -6.89
C GLN A 122 -4.24 9.00 -5.96
N ILE A 123 -4.49 9.06 -4.65
CA ILE A 123 -3.49 9.49 -3.67
C ILE A 123 -2.29 8.54 -3.67
N VAL A 124 -2.52 7.22 -3.72
CA VAL A 124 -1.43 6.24 -3.78
C VAL A 124 -0.61 6.42 -5.04
N LYS A 125 -1.27 6.59 -6.20
CA LYS A 125 -0.58 6.85 -7.47
C LYS A 125 0.29 8.11 -7.42
N GLU A 126 -0.25 9.20 -6.87
CA GLU A 126 0.51 10.44 -6.69
C GLU A 126 1.70 10.25 -5.75
N GLU A 127 1.57 9.48 -4.67
CA GLU A 127 2.69 9.18 -3.78
C GLU A 127 3.74 8.26 -4.44
N MET A 128 3.32 7.27 -5.22
CA MET A 128 4.21 6.47 -6.07
C MET A 128 5.00 7.35 -7.04
N ASP A 129 4.35 8.30 -7.70
CA ASP A 129 5.01 9.25 -8.62
C ASP A 129 6.01 10.16 -7.90
N ARG A 130 5.66 10.63 -6.69
CA ARG A 130 6.56 11.44 -5.86
C ARG A 130 7.77 10.64 -5.37
N VAL A 131 7.58 9.38 -4.99
CA VAL A 131 8.68 8.47 -4.63
C VAL A 131 9.57 8.24 -5.85
N GLY A 132 8.99 7.91 -7.00
CA GLY A 132 9.74 7.68 -8.24
C GLY A 132 10.50 8.89 -8.75
N ALA A 133 10.00 10.11 -8.54
CA ALA A 133 10.73 11.34 -8.88
C ALA A 133 12.02 11.52 -8.06
N VAL A 134 12.09 10.96 -6.85
CA VAL A 134 13.26 11.07 -5.96
C VAL A 134 14.20 9.88 -6.15
N THR A 135 13.64 8.68 -6.36
CA THR A 135 14.40 7.42 -6.41
C THR A 135 14.78 6.98 -7.82
N GLY A 136 14.10 7.50 -8.85
CA GLY A 136 14.17 7.02 -10.24
C GLY A 136 13.42 5.71 -10.48
N ARG A 137 12.72 5.16 -9.48
CA ARG A 137 11.98 3.89 -9.58
C ARG A 137 10.48 4.18 -9.66
N HIS A 138 9.86 3.83 -10.78
CA HIS A 138 8.48 4.20 -11.07
C HIS A 138 7.53 3.03 -10.79
N TYR A 139 6.45 3.35 -10.07
CA TYR A 139 5.42 2.40 -9.68
C TYR A 139 4.05 2.84 -10.19
N ASP A 140 3.16 1.88 -10.38
CA ASP A 140 1.76 2.11 -10.68
C ASP A 140 0.90 1.18 -9.81
N LEU A 141 -0.40 1.44 -9.72
CA LEU A 141 -1.33 0.60 -8.96
C LEU A 141 -1.37 -0.84 -9.49
N PHE A 142 -1.19 -0.98 -10.81
CA PHE A 142 -1.02 -2.24 -11.51
C PHE A 142 0.05 -2.05 -12.58
N GLN A 143 1.03 -2.95 -12.62
CA GLN A 143 2.11 -2.91 -13.60
C GLN A 143 1.93 -4.00 -14.65
N TRP A 144 2.37 -3.70 -15.88
CA TRP A 144 2.37 -4.62 -17.00
C TRP A 144 3.80 -4.87 -17.46
N SER A 145 4.20 -6.13 -17.43
CA SER A 145 5.45 -6.61 -18.02
C SER A 145 5.10 -7.65 -19.07
N GLY A 146 5.42 -7.37 -20.34
CA GLY A 146 5.12 -8.25 -21.45
C GLY A 146 4.86 -7.52 -22.77
N PRO A 147 4.68 -8.26 -23.87
CA PRO A 147 4.38 -7.70 -25.19
C PRO A 147 2.98 -7.06 -25.23
N LYS A 148 2.79 -6.02 -26.04
CA LYS A 148 1.49 -5.30 -26.12
C LYS A 148 0.38 -6.12 -26.78
N ASP A 149 0.77 -7.12 -27.56
CA ASP A 149 -0.07 -8.04 -28.33
C ASP A 149 -0.17 -9.42 -27.67
N ALA A 150 0.07 -9.51 -26.36
CA ALA A 150 -0.08 -10.76 -25.61
C ALA A 150 -1.50 -11.34 -25.75
N GLU A 151 -1.59 -12.61 -26.17
CA GLU A 151 -2.87 -13.35 -26.28
C GLU A 151 -3.33 -13.93 -24.93
N ALA A 152 -2.40 -14.09 -23.98
CA ALA A 152 -2.65 -14.58 -22.64
C ALA A 152 -1.89 -13.73 -21.61
N ALA A 153 -2.50 -13.52 -20.44
CA ALA A 153 -1.94 -12.73 -19.35
C ALA A 153 -2.07 -13.47 -18.02
N ILE A 154 -1.10 -13.24 -17.13
CA ILE A 154 -1.10 -13.71 -15.74
C ILE A 154 -1.25 -12.50 -14.85
N VAL A 155 -2.20 -12.55 -13.91
CA VAL A 155 -2.31 -11.57 -12.82
C VAL A 155 -1.77 -12.23 -11.56
N ILE A 156 -0.72 -11.65 -11.00
CA ILE A 156 0.01 -12.20 -9.85
C ILE A 156 0.37 -11.09 -8.88
N LEU A 157 0.44 -11.46 -7.60
CA LEU A 157 0.78 -10.59 -6.47
C LEU A 157 1.86 -11.29 -5.65
N GLY A 158 2.72 -10.52 -4.99
CA GLY A 158 3.83 -11.00 -4.17
C GLY A 158 5.05 -11.36 -5.01
N SER A 159 6.03 -11.98 -4.35
CA SER A 159 7.34 -12.28 -4.94
C SER A 159 7.31 -13.22 -6.14
N GLY A 160 6.22 -13.95 -6.34
CA GLY A 160 6.00 -14.76 -7.53
C GLY A 160 5.98 -13.92 -8.82
N ALA A 161 5.60 -12.64 -8.74
CA ALA A 161 5.60 -11.73 -9.89
C ALA A 161 6.99 -11.61 -10.53
N SER A 162 8.02 -11.36 -9.70
CA SER A 162 9.42 -11.26 -10.15
C SER A 162 9.90 -12.51 -10.91
N VAL A 163 9.49 -13.70 -10.46
CA VAL A 163 9.88 -14.98 -11.10
C VAL A 163 9.19 -15.16 -12.45
N VAL A 164 7.91 -14.80 -12.53
CA VAL A 164 7.16 -14.82 -13.80
C VAL A 164 7.78 -13.84 -14.77
N GLU A 165 8.06 -12.61 -14.33
CA GLU A 165 8.66 -11.55 -15.16
C GLU A 165 10.03 -11.98 -15.72
N GLU A 166 10.90 -12.55 -14.89
CA GLU A 166 12.21 -13.07 -15.32
C GLU A 166 12.06 -14.17 -16.39
N SER A 167 10.97 -14.94 -16.33
CA SER A 167 10.70 -16.04 -17.26
C SER A 167 10.10 -15.60 -18.59
N LEU A 168 9.47 -14.41 -18.66
CA LEU A 168 8.74 -13.94 -19.84
C LEU A 168 9.58 -13.93 -21.13
N PRO A 169 10.85 -13.47 -21.15
CA PRO A 169 11.65 -13.47 -22.37
C PRO A 169 11.89 -14.87 -22.95
N TYR A 170 11.99 -15.89 -22.09
CA TYR A 170 12.20 -17.27 -22.53
C TYR A 170 10.91 -17.89 -23.08
N VAL A 171 9.78 -17.60 -22.45
CA VAL A 171 8.47 -18.11 -22.89
C VAL A 171 8.03 -17.45 -24.19
N ASN A 172 8.22 -16.13 -24.33
CA ASN A 172 7.83 -15.38 -25.52
C ASN A 172 8.76 -15.61 -26.73
N ALA A 173 9.90 -16.28 -26.54
CA ALA A 173 10.83 -16.63 -27.62
C ALA A 173 10.55 -18.01 -28.24
N GLN A 174 9.60 -18.78 -27.69
CA GLN A 174 9.14 -20.06 -28.23
C GLN A 174 8.02 -19.86 -29.25
#